data_AF-A0A259NGS9-F1
#
_entry.id   AF-A0A259NGS9-F1
#
_cell.length_a   1.000
_cell.length_b   1.000
_cell.length_c   1.000
_cell.angle_alpha   90.00
_cell.angle_beta   90.00
_cell.angle_gamma   90.00
#
_symmetry.space_group_name_H-M   'P 1'
#
loop_
_entity.id
_entity.type
_entity.pdbx_description
1 polymer ?
#
loop_
_entity_poly.entity_id
_entity_poly.type
_entity_poly.pdbx_seq_one_letter_code
_entity_poly.pdbx_strand_id
1 'polypeptide(L)'
;MYESYYGFSERPFQLTPSAGCFYAGRLHKKALAYLQYGLSQGEGFIVITGDVGTGKTTIANQLLAQLSPDEIIARQIVTSKLAPD
;
A
#
# COMPACT_ATOMS: atom_id res chain seq x y z
N MET A 1 3.08 26.94 -9.81
CA MET A 1 2.46 27.49 -11.05
C MET A 1 1.16 26.77 -11.34
N TYR A 2 1.16 25.44 -11.37
CA TYR A 2 -0.07 24.64 -11.48
C TYR A 2 -0.83 24.56 -10.16
N GLU A 3 -0.14 24.50 -9.03
CA GLU A 3 -0.71 24.39 -7.69
C GLU A 3 -1.58 25.62 -7.37
N SER A 4 -1.03 26.82 -7.57
CA SER A 4 -1.73 28.08 -7.36
C SER A 4 -2.88 28.30 -8.35
N TYR A 5 -2.76 27.80 -9.59
CA TYR A 5 -3.78 27.99 -10.63
C TYR A 5 -4.96 27.01 -10.47
N TYR A 6 -4.70 25.76 -10.11
CA TYR A 6 -5.71 24.70 -9.96
C TYR A 6 -6.11 24.41 -8.50
N GLY A 7 -5.48 25.07 -7.53
CA GLY A 7 -5.75 24.85 -6.10
C GLY A 7 -5.24 23.51 -5.56
N PHE A 8 -4.16 22.96 -6.13
CA PHE A 8 -3.56 21.74 -5.60
C PHE A 8 -2.74 22.04 -4.35
N SER A 9 -2.83 21.14 -3.36
CA SER A 9 -2.03 21.19 -2.13
C SER A 9 -0.58 20.76 -2.35
N GLU A 10 -0.33 20.02 -3.44
CA GLU A 10 0.97 19.44 -3.76
C GLU A 10 1.23 19.51 -5.27
N ARG A 11 2.50 19.34 -5.65
CA ARG A 11 2.92 19.38 -7.05
C ARG A 11 2.24 18.24 -7.82
N PRO A 12 1.39 18.53 -8.82
CA PRO A 12 0.71 17.51 -9.59
C PRO A 12 1.68 16.80 -10.57
N PHE A 13 1.30 15.60 -11.04
CA PHE A 13 1.99 14.83 -12.08
C PHE A 13 3.45 14.44 -11.75
N GLN A 14 3.72 14.08 -10.50
CA GLN A 14 5.02 13.53 -10.12
C GLN A 14 5.23 12.15 -10.76
N LEU A 15 6.48 11.85 -11.12
CA LEU A 15 6.84 10.53 -11.68
C LEU A 15 6.68 9.40 -10.66
N THR A 16 6.82 9.73 -9.38
CA THR A 16 6.66 8.79 -8.27
C THR A 16 5.30 9.02 -7.62
N PRO A 17 4.51 7.96 -7.35
CA PRO A 17 3.30 8.09 -6.55
C PRO A 17 3.60 8.70 -5.18
N SER A 18 2.87 9.74 -4.76
CA SER A 18 3.02 10.30 -3.42
C SER A 18 2.36 9.37 -2.39
N ALA A 19 3.09 9.07 -1.31
CA ALA A 19 2.61 8.17 -0.25
C ALA A 19 1.34 8.71 0.45
N GLY A 20 1.11 10.02 0.43
CA GLY A 20 -0.11 10.66 0.97
C GLY A 20 -1.35 10.51 0.08
N CYS A 21 -1.20 10.11 -1.18
CA CYS A 21 -2.32 10.01 -2.12
C CYS A 21 -2.75 8.55 -2.34
N PHE A 22 -3.31 7.92 -1.31
CA PHE A 22 -3.98 6.62 -1.44
C PHE A 22 -5.50 6.80 -1.57
N TYR A 23 -6.06 6.39 -2.72
CA TYR A 23 -7.51 6.30 -2.87
C TYR A 23 -8.00 4.88 -2.55
N ALA A 24 -8.61 4.73 -1.39
CA ALA A 24 -9.15 3.46 -0.93
C ALA A 24 -10.52 3.17 -1.60
N GLY A 25 -10.52 2.62 -2.81
CA GLY A 25 -11.73 2.11 -3.45
C GLY A 25 -12.39 0.99 -2.64
N ARG A 26 -13.63 0.61 -2.98
CA ARG A 26 -14.39 -0.40 -2.21
C ARG A 26 -13.61 -1.72 -2.00
N LEU A 27 -12.98 -2.22 -3.06
CA LEU A 27 -12.18 -3.45 -2.99
C LEU A 27 -10.88 -3.25 -2.20
N HIS A 28 -10.20 -2.11 -2.37
CA HIS A 28 -8.98 -1.80 -1.64
C HIS A 28 -9.24 -1.65 -0.13
N LYS A 29 -10.34 -1.01 0.26
CA LYS A 29 -10.79 -0.93 1.67
C LYS A 29 -11.02 -2.32 2.27
N LYS A 30 -11.72 -3.19 1.54
CA LYS A 30 -11.99 -4.56 1.98
C LYS A 30 -10.69 -5.35 2.14
N ALA A 31 -9.78 -5.30 1.16
CA ALA A 31 -8.50 -5.98 1.22
C ALA A 31 -7.62 -5.48 2.39
N LEU A 32 -7.55 -4.16 2.60
CA LEU A 32 -6.80 -3.57 3.70
C LEU A 32 -7.37 -4.01 5.07
N ALA A 33 -8.69 -4.06 5.22
CA ALA A 33 -9.33 -4.52 6.45
C ALA A 33 -8.99 -5.98 6.77
N TYR A 34 -8.94 -6.87 5.77
CA TYR A 34 -8.51 -8.26 5.99
C TYR A 34 -7.04 -8.36 6.39
N LEU A 35 -6.16 -7.56 5.77
CA LEU A 35 -4.75 -7.55 6.12
C LEU A 35 -4.53 -7.06 7.56
N GLN A 36 -5.22 -5.98 7.96
CA GLN A 36 -5.17 -5.48 9.33
C GLN A 36 -5.71 -6.50 10.33
N TYR A 37 -6.83 -7.16 10.01
CA TYR A 37 -7.40 -8.21 10.85
C TYR A 37 -6.43 -9.38 11.02
N GLY A 38 -5.93 -9.97 9.94
CA GLY A 38 -4.98 -11.08 10.02
C GLY A 38 -3.70 -10.71 10.78
N LEU A 39 -3.20 -9.48 10.60
CA LEU A 39 -2.06 -8.97 11.36
C LEU A 39 -2.38 -8.91 12.86
N SER A 40 -3.54 -8.39 13.25
CA SER A 40 -3.96 -8.31 14.66
C SER A 40 -4.19 -9.67 15.33
N GLN A 41 -4.54 -10.70 14.54
CA GLN A 41 -4.69 -12.07 15.05
C GLN A 41 -3.35 -12.81 15.15
N GLY A 42 -2.26 -12.24 14.62
CA GLY A 42 -0.98 -12.92 14.52
C GLY A 42 -1.02 -14.10 13.56
N GLU A 43 -1.84 -14.03 12.50
CA GLU A 43 -1.81 -15.05 11.45
C GLU A 43 -0.42 -15.11 10.81
N GLY A 44 0.12 -16.31 10.61
CA GLY A 44 1.49 -16.47 10.12
C GLY A 44 1.71 -15.97 8.69
N PHE A 45 0.72 -16.15 7.81
CA PHE A 45 0.81 -15.74 6.40
C PHE A 45 -0.52 -15.22 5.88
N ILE A 46 -0.48 -14.05 5.25
CA ILE A 46 -1.63 -13.47 4.54
C ILE A 46 -1.21 -13.25 3.09
N VAL A 47 -2.02 -13.75 2.15
CA VAL A 47 -1.73 -13.65 0.71
C VAL A 47 -2.74 -12.71 0.06
N ILE A 48 -2.24 -11.73 -0.70
CA ILE A 48 -3.06 -10.86 -1.55
C ILE A 48 -2.89 -11.23 -3.02
N THR A 49 -4.00 -11.58 -3.67
CA THR A 49 -4.03 -11.97 -5.08
C THR A 49 -4.84 -10.97 -5.91
N GLY A 50 -4.58 -10.93 -7.22
CA GLY A 50 -5.31 -10.09 -8.16
C GLY A 50 -4.51 -9.87 -9.44
N ASP A 51 -5.19 -9.40 -10.48
CA ASP A 51 -4.59 -9.18 -11.80
C ASP A 51 -3.51 -8.10 -11.81
N VAL A 52 -2.77 -8.00 -12.91
CA VAL A 52 -1.79 -6.92 -13.13
C VAL A 52 -2.49 -5.57 -13.01
N GLY A 53 -1.85 -4.62 -12.33
CA GLY A 53 -2.39 -3.26 -12.16
C GLY A 53 -3.50 -3.10 -11.10
N THR A 54 -3.91 -4.15 -10.38
CA THR A 54 -5.00 -4.06 -9.38
C THR A 54 -4.63 -3.37 -8.06
N GLY A 55 -3.37 -2.96 -7.89
CA GLY A 55 -2.91 -2.23 -6.70
C GLY A 55 -2.44 -3.11 -5.53
N LYS A 56 -2.03 -4.37 -5.77
CA LYS A 56 -1.49 -5.27 -4.74
C LYS A 56 -0.36 -4.64 -3.93
N THR A 57 0.67 -4.12 -4.60
CA THR A 57 1.80 -3.42 -3.97
C THR A 57 1.35 -2.16 -3.25
N THR A 58 0.39 -1.42 -3.81
CA THR A 58 -0.16 -0.21 -3.20
C THR A 58 -0.83 -0.52 -1.87
N ILE A 59 -1.64 -1.59 -1.80
CA ILE A 59 -2.28 -2.01 -0.55
C ILE A 59 -1.23 -2.45 0.48
N ALA A 60 -0.21 -3.23 0.09
CA ALA A 60 0.84 -3.65 1.01
C ALA A 60 1.61 -2.45 1.59
N ASN A 61 1.97 -1.48 0.75
CA ASN A 61 2.62 -0.24 1.20
C ASN A 61 1.69 0.59 2.11
N GLN A 62 0.39 0.64 1.82
CA GLN A 62 -0.58 1.35 2.65
C GLN A 62 -0.72 0.70 4.04
N LEU A 63 -0.69 -0.62 4.13
CA LEU A 63 -0.66 -1.33 5.41
C LEU A 63 0.59 -0.92 6.19
N LEU A 64 1.77 -0.99 5.58
CA LEU A 64 3.04 -0.62 6.21
C LEU A 64 3.05 0.83 6.71
N ALA A 65 2.48 1.76 5.94
CA ALA A 65 2.38 3.16 6.32
C ALA A 65 1.45 3.42 7.53
N GLN A 66 0.60 2.46 7.89
CA GLN A 66 -0.31 2.55 9.04
C GLN A 66 0.21 1.86 10.30
N LEU A 67 1.33 1.13 10.20
CA LEU A 67 1.91 0.44 11.35
C LEU A 67 2.66 1.43 12.24
N SER A 68 2.40 1.36 13.55
CA SER A 68 3.17 2.09 14.53
C SER A 68 4.56 1.45 14.68
N PRO A 69 5.66 2.21 14.47
CA PRO A 69 7.02 1.68 14.65
C PRO A 69 7.31 1.20 16.08
N ASP A 70 6.58 1.72 17.07
CA ASP A 70 6.73 1.36 18.48
C ASP A 70 6.07 0.01 18.81
N GLU A 71 5.15 -0.45 17.97
CA GLU A 71 4.39 -1.69 18.16
C GLU A 71 4.90 -2.81 17.25
N ILE A 72 5.22 -2.49 16.00
CA ILE A 72 5.55 -3.48 14.97
C ILE A 72 6.77 -3.04 14.17
N ILE A 73 7.82 -3.88 14.20
CA ILE A 73 8.99 -3.73 13.31
C ILE A 73 8.66 -4.36 11.97
N ALA A 74 8.42 -3.52 10.96
CA ALA A 74 8.16 -3.99 9.61
C ALA A 74 9.41 -4.01 8.73
N ARG A 75 9.52 -5.04 7.87
CA ARG A 75 10.55 -5.17 6.83
C ARG A 75 9.87 -5.63 5.55
N GLN A 76 10.12 -4.91 4.46
CA GLN A 76 9.61 -5.26 3.13
C GLN A 76 10.71 -5.95 2.33
N ILE A 77 10.40 -7.14 1.81
CA ILE A 77 11.26 -7.86 0.87
C ILE A 77 10.55 -7.84 -0.48
N VAL A 78 11.22 -7.33 -1.51
CA VAL A 78 10.70 -7.29 -2.88
C VAL A 78 11.58 -8.16 -3.76
N THR A 79 10.98 -9.16 -4.40
CA THR A 79 11.63 -10.01 -5.39
C THR A 79 10.75 -10.11 -6.62
N SER A 80 11.35 -9.91 -7.80
CA SER A 80 10.73 -10.23 -9.09
C SER A 80 10.97 -11.68 -9.50
N LYS A 81 11.77 -12.43 -8.73
CA LYS A 81 12.13 -13.80 -9.02
C LYS A 81 10.98 -14.72 -8.64
N LEU A 82 10.30 -15.25 -9.66
CA LEU A 82 9.15 -16.13 -9.52
C LEU A 82 9.54 -17.61 -9.36
N ALA A 83 10.81 -17.95 -9.65
CA ALA A 83 11.34 -19.30 -9.61
C ALA A 83 12.59 -19.40 -8.70
N PRO A 84 12.83 -20.56 -8.06
CA PRO A 84 13.88 -20.73 -7.05
C PRO A 84 15.32 -20.91 -7.55
N ASP A 85 15.63 -20.70 -8.83
CA ASP A 85 16.94 -21.00 -9.46
C ASP A 85 18.18 -20.47 -8.72
#